data_AF-A0A7J2VBJ1-F1
#
_entry.id   AF-A0A7J2VBJ1-F1
#
_cell.length_a   1.000
_cell.length_b   1.000
_cell.length_c   1.000
_cell.angle_alpha   90.00
_cell.angle_beta   90.00
_cell.angle_gamma   90.00
#
_symmetry.space_group_name_H-M   'P 1'
#
loop_
_entity.id
_entity.type
_entity.pdbx_description
1 polymer ?
#
loop_
_entity_poly.entity_id
_entity_poly.type
_entity_poly.pdbx_seq_one_letter_code
_entity_poly.pdbx_strand_id
1 'polypeptide(L)'
;MVFVPYVPTPYPVVRAMLKIASAGPGDVVYDLGCGDGRFLIVAVKEFNVRKAVGIEIDKERYKLAVSRIEEEGVSSRAHVVQGDFFNVD
;
A
#
# COMPACT_ATOMS: atom_id res chain seq x y z
N MET A 1 -14.95 10.61 12.25
CA MET A 1 -14.50 9.24 11.94
C MET A 1 -15.44 8.68 10.87
N VAL A 2 -14.90 8.44 9.67
CA VAL A 2 -15.65 7.83 8.56
C VAL A 2 -15.44 6.32 8.64
N PHE A 3 -16.51 5.54 8.61
CA PHE A 3 -16.42 4.08 8.59
C PHE A 3 -16.23 3.59 7.14
N VAL A 4 -15.17 2.82 6.90
CA VAL A 4 -14.91 2.14 5.64
C VAL A 4 -14.59 0.67 5.94
N PRO A 5 -15.39 -0.30 5.47
CA PRO A 5 -15.13 -1.71 5.73
C PRO A 5 -13.94 -2.22 4.92
N TYR A 6 -13.33 -3.32 5.37
CA TYR A 6 -12.34 -4.00 4.54
C TYR A 6 -12.99 -4.72 3.37
N VAL A 7 -12.76 -4.22 2.16
CA VAL A 7 -12.98 -4.96 0.92
C VAL A 7 -11.75 -4.77 0.04
N PRO A 8 -10.91 -5.79 -0.14
CA PRO A 8 -9.67 -5.60 -0.88
C PRO A 8 -9.89 -5.43 -2.39
N THR A 9 -9.17 -4.50 -2.99
CA THR A 9 -9.10 -4.35 -4.45
C THR A 9 -8.44 -5.59 -5.09
N PRO A 10 -9.07 -6.27 -6.07
CA PRO A 10 -8.47 -7.41 -6.74
C PRO A 10 -7.14 -7.03 -7.44
N TYR A 11 -6.16 -7.94 -7.44
CA TYR A 11 -4.84 -7.70 -8.05
C TYR A 11 -4.88 -7.18 -9.51
N PRO A 12 -5.75 -7.68 -10.41
CA PRO A 12 -5.84 -7.13 -11.76
C PRO A 12 -6.23 -5.65 -11.77
N VAL A 13 -7.09 -5.22 -10.84
CA VAL A 13 -7.53 -3.83 -10.72
C VAL A 13 -6.42 -2.96 -10.14
N VAL A 14 -5.69 -3.44 -9.13
CA VAL A 14 -4.49 -2.74 -8.61
C VAL A 14 -3.49 -2.45 -9.74
N ARG A 15 -3.18 -3.45 -10.57
CA ARG A 15 -2.29 -3.27 -11.73
C ARG A 15 -2.86 -2.28 -12.74
N ALA A 16 -4.16 -2.33 -13.02
CA ALA A 16 -4.80 -1.38 -13.92
C ALA A 16 -4.70 0.06 -13.39
N MET A 17 -4.94 0.28 -12.10
CA MET A 17 -4.82 1.59 -11.45
C MET A 17 -3.39 2.14 -11.55
N LEU A 18 -2.38 1.33 -11.22
CA LEU A 18 -0.97 1.72 -11.34
C LEU A 18 -0.55 2.01 -12.79
N LYS A 19 -1.07 1.26 -13.77
CA LYS A 19 -0.85 1.54 -15.21
C LYS A 19 -1.48 2.85 -15.64
N ILE A 20 -2.73 3.12 -15.26
CA ILE A 20 -3.44 4.36 -15.59
C ILE A 20 -2.68 5.57 -15.00
N ALA A 21 -2.15 5.41 -13.79
CA ALA A 21 -1.33 6.42 -13.13
C ALA A 21 0.08 6.59 -13.75
N SER A 22 0.47 5.74 -14.72
CA SER A 22 1.82 5.69 -15.30
C SER A 22 2.92 5.55 -14.24
N ALA A 23 2.64 4.80 -13.17
CA ALA A 23 3.56 4.63 -12.06
C ALA A 23 4.88 3.99 -12.51
N GLY A 24 6.00 4.51 -12.01
CA GLY A 24 7.33 4.06 -12.37
C GLY A 24 8.42 4.45 -11.36
N PRO A 25 9.70 4.25 -11.73
CA PRO A 25 10.83 4.36 -10.79
C PRO A 25 11.08 5.73 -10.18
N GLY A 26 10.47 6.80 -10.70
CA GLY A 26 10.53 8.14 -10.11
C GLY A 26 9.53 8.36 -8.97
N ASP A 27 8.50 7.52 -8.87
CA ASP A 27 7.30 7.85 -8.10
C ASP A 27 7.37 7.37 -6.66
N VAL A 28 6.63 8.09 -5.81
CA VAL A 28 6.29 7.66 -4.45
C VAL A 28 4.80 7.43 -4.41
N VAL A 29 4.39 6.18 -4.17
CA VAL A 29 2.98 5.80 -4.10
C VAL A 29 2.50 5.86 -2.66
N TYR A 30 1.38 6.54 -2.42
CA TYR A 30 0.66 6.50 -1.16
C TYR A 30 -0.66 5.75 -1.33
N ASP A 31 -0.95 4.85 -0.39
CA ASP A 31 -2.21 4.10 -0.32
C ASP A 31 -2.94 4.43 1.00
N LEU A 32 -4.04 5.16 0.89
CA LEU A 32 -4.81 5.69 2.03
C LEU A 32 -5.86 4.64 2.44
N GLY A 33 -5.55 3.87 3.49
CA GLY A 33 -6.32 2.67 3.86
C GLY A 33 -5.77 1.40 3.20
N CYS A 34 -4.48 1.13 3.38
CA CYS A 34 -3.75 0.14 2.56
C CYS A 34 -4.10 -1.33 2.83
N GLY A 35 -4.86 -1.62 3.88
CA GLY A 35 -5.37 -2.94 4.19
C GLY A 35 -4.28 -3.99 4.35
N ASP A 36 -4.21 -4.95 3.43
CA ASP A 36 -3.22 -6.04 3.46
C ASP A 36 -1.90 -5.71 2.72
N GLY A 37 -1.69 -4.45 2.34
CA GLY A 37 -0.47 -3.95 1.72
C GLY A 37 -0.30 -4.29 0.24
N ARG A 38 -1.29 -4.93 -0.40
CA ARG A 38 -1.16 -5.42 -1.79
C ARG A 38 -0.79 -4.35 -2.81
N PHE A 39 -1.26 -3.10 -2.62
CA PHE A 39 -0.96 -2.00 -3.54
C PHE A 39 0.52 -1.64 -3.47
N LEU A 40 1.07 -1.58 -2.26
CA LEU A 40 2.48 -1.27 -2.01
C LEU A 40 3.38 -2.36 -2.60
N ILE A 41 3.03 -3.63 -2.37
CA ILE A 41 3.79 -4.78 -2.88
C ILE A 41 3.80 -4.78 -4.41
N VAL A 42 2.65 -4.62 -5.06
CA VAL A 42 2.57 -4.56 -6.53
C VAL A 42 3.32 -3.34 -7.08
N ALA A 43 3.16 -2.16 -6.48
CA ALA A 43 3.86 -0.95 -6.91
C ALA A 43 5.39 -1.14 -6.89
N VAL A 44 5.92 -1.74 -5.82
CA VAL A 44 7.36 -1.96 -5.68
C VAL A 44 7.87 -3.09 -6.57
N LYS A 45 7.19 -4.23 -6.63
CA LYS A 45 7.67 -5.41 -7.36
C LYS A 45 7.44 -5.33 -8.86
N GLU A 46 6.30 -4.81 -9.29
CA GLU A 46 5.88 -4.87 -10.69
C GLU A 46 6.10 -3.53 -11.43
N PHE A 47 5.97 -2.39 -10.74
CA PHE A 47 6.12 -1.05 -11.33
C PHE A 47 7.45 -0.38 -10.95
N ASN A 48 8.22 -1.03 -10.09
CA ASN A 48 9.53 -0.58 -9.63
C ASN A 48 9.53 0.85 -9.07
N VAL A 49 8.45 1.26 -8.39
CA VAL A 49 8.36 2.61 -7.82
C VAL A 49 9.49 2.87 -6.82
N ARG A 50 9.88 4.14 -6.65
CA ARG A 50 10.96 4.54 -5.75
C ARG A 50 10.64 4.14 -4.31
N LYS A 51 9.41 4.41 -3.89
CA LYS A 51 8.92 4.15 -2.53
C LYS A 51 7.40 3.95 -2.55
N ALA A 52 6.90 3.10 -1.67
CA ALA A 52 5.46 2.95 -1.42
C ALA A 52 5.18 3.11 0.08
N VAL A 53 4.14 3.86 0.43
CA VAL A 53 3.72 4.11 1.81
C VAL A 53 2.23 3.84 1.95
N GLY A 54 1.86 2.95 2.87
CA GLY A 54 0.46 2.71 3.23
C GLY A 54 0.13 3.37 4.56
N ILE A 55 -1.11 3.83 4.70
CA ILE A 55 -1.66 4.25 5.99
C ILE A 55 -2.81 3.31 6.32
N GLU A 56 -2.80 2.70 7.51
CA GLU A 56 -3.85 1.79 7.94
C GLU A 56 -4.20 2.03 9.42
N ILE A 57 -5.49 2.20 9.68
CA ILE A 57 -6.01 2.50 11.02
C ILE A 57 -6.25 1.23 11.83
N ASP A 58 -6.62 0.14 11.16
CA ASP A 58 -6.86 -1.15 11.79
C ASP A 58 -5.53 -1.84 12.16
N LYS A 59 -5.37 -2.13 13.45
CA LYS A 59 -4.14 -2.71 14.01
C LYS A 59 -3.80 -4.09 13.44
N GLU A 60 -4.79 -4.93 13.21
CA GLU A 60 -4.53 -6.29 12.72
C GLU A 60 -4.16 -6.27 11.24
N ARG A 61 -4.71 -5.31 10.49
CA ARG A 61 -4.42 -5.18 9.06
C ARG A 61 -3.08 -4.48 8.82
N TYR A 62 -2.74 -3.52 9.67
CA TYR A 62 -1.37 -3.00 9.78
C TYR A 62 -0.34 -4.12 9.96
N LYS A 63 -0.53 -5.00 10.96
CA LYS A 63 0.38 -6.13 11.20
C LYS A 63 0.48 -7.07 10.00
N LEU A 64 -0.67 -7.40 9.40
CA LEU A 64 -0.72 -8.24 8.20
C LEU A 64 0.06 -7.62 7.03
N ALA A 65 -0.13 -6.33 6.76
CA ALA A 65 0.58 -5.63 5.70
C ALA A 65 2.09 -5.61 5.93
N VAL A 66 2.53 -5.35 7.17
CA VAL A 66 3.95 -5.39 7.55
C VAL A 66 4.55 -6.79 7.33
N SER A 67 3.91 -7.85 7.84
CA SER A 67 4.37 -9.25 7.65
C SER A 67 4.53 -9.58 6.17
N ARG A 68 3.55 -9.21 5.33
CA ARG A 68 3.60 -9.50 3.90
C ARG A 68 4.67 -8.71 3.16
N ILE A 69 4.90 -7.45 3.55
CA ILE A 69 6.00 -6.64 3.00
C ILE A 69 7.35 -7.28 3.28
N GLU A 70 7.53 -7.84 4.47
CA GLU A 70 8.74 -8.59 4.85
C GLU A 70 8.86 -9.90 4.07
N GLU A 71 7.80 -10.71 4.04
CA GLU A 71 7.75 -11.98 3.30
C GLU A 71 8.03 -11.81 1.80
N GLU A 72 7.54 -10.72 1.21
CA GLU A 72 7.73 -10.39 -0.21
C GLU A 72 9.08 -9.71 -0.51
N GLY A 73 9.89 -9.45 0.53
CA GLY A 73 11.24 -8.89 0.41
C GLY A 73 11.29 -7.43 -0.05
N VAL A 74 10.24 -6.65 0.24
CA VAL A 74 10.11 -5.26 -0.25
C VAL A 74 10.22 -4.20 0.83
N SER A 75 10.57 -4.56 2.07
CA SER A 75 10.67 -3.66 3.23
C SER A 75 11.64 -2.49 3.05
N SER A 76 12.60 -2.57 2.13
CA SER A 76 13.50 -1.44 1.85
C SER A 76 12.81 -0.27 1.12
N ARG A 77 11.66 -0.52 0.48
CA ARG A 77 10.93 0.48 -0.32
C ARG A 77 9.46 0.61 0.03
N ALA A 78 8.83 -0.41 0.62
CA ALA A 78 7.44 -0.40 1.08
C ALA A 78 7.35 -0.28 2.60
N HIS A 79 6.56 0.66 3.11
CA HIS A 79 6.37 0.89 4.54
C HIS A 79 4.89 1.12 4.87
N VAL A 80 4.47 0.80 6.09
CA VAL A 80 3.12 1.08 6.58
C VAL A 80 3.20 1.94 7.82
N VAL A 81 2.36 2.97 7.87
CA VAL A 81 2.14 3.81 9.04
C VAL A 81 0.80 3.38 9.66
N GLN A 82 0.82 3.01 10.94
CA GLN A 82 -0.42 2.77 11.66
C GLN A 82 -1.03 4.14 12.04
N GLY A 83 -2.22 4.47 11.52
CA GLY A 83 -2.84 5.75 11.81
C GLY A 83 -4.09 6.04 10.99
N ASP A 84 -4.73 7.16 11.34
CA ASP A 84 -5.83 7.73 10.55
C ASP A 84 -5.23 8.58 9.42
N PHE A 85 -5.51 8.21 8.17
CA PHE A 85 -5.01 8.93 6.99
C PHE A 85 -5.50 10.38 6.88
N PHE A 86 -6.54 10.78 7.63
CA PHE A 86 -6.92 12.19 7.75
C PHE A 86 -5.96 13.02 8.62
N ASN A 87 -5.13 12.38 9.43
CA ASN A 87 -4.27 13.02 10.44
C ASN A 87 -2.78 12.67 10.24
N VAL A 88 -2.37 12.31 9.02
CA VAL A 88 -0.95 12.07 8.69
C VAL A 88 -0.40 13.27 7.94
N ASP A 89 0.61 13.92 8.53
CA ASP A 89 1.34 15.08 7.97
C ASP A 89 2.47 14.68 7.01
#